data_AF-S4RZU0-F1
#
_entry.id   AF-S4RZU0-F1
#
_cell.length_a   1.000
_cell.length_b   1.000
_cell.length_c   1.000
_cell.angle_alpha   90.00
_cell.angle_beta   90.00
_cell.angle_gamma   90.00
#
_symmetry.space_group_name_H-M   'P 1'
#
loop_
_entity.id
_entity.type
_entity.pdbx_description
1 polymer ?
#
loop_
_entity_poly.entity_id
_entity_poly.type
_entity_poly.pdbx_seq_one_letter_code
_entity_poly.pdbx_strand_id
1 'polypeptide(L)'
;MGDIGKLVMKWHDSFGKATDFDSWGQLVEAVDEYMILARQLLKEAQSPPNCSGFTEDQKKILGKIAACLEVRSQSLQTTQSNEEFPLEDLKQLEPVIKNILTYNKEFPFDVQPLPQRRLLAPGEEQSLDVGGEEEEDGASAPNTDALRSTGTLLPRLPSEPGMTLLTIRIDKIGLKDAGQCIDPYITVSVKDASAVELSPIQDTPVASRKEDTFVHFGMDVEIQKHVEQLPKGDA
;
A
#
# COMPACT_ATOMS: atom_id res chain seq x y z
N MET A 1 -14.22 -28.39 -3.55
CA MET A 1 -14.29 -27.07 -4.22
C MET A 1 -13.79 -27.26 -5.64
N GLY A 2 -14.62 -26.96 -6.65
CA GLY A 2 -14.24 -27.14 -8.07
C GLY A 2 -13.13 -26.17 -8.50
N ASP A 3 -12.51 -26.42 -9.65
CA ASP A 3 -11.36 -25.64 -10.14
C ASP A 3 -11.65 -24.15 -10.29
N ILE A 4 -12.88 -23.80 -10.67
CA ILE A 4 -13.36 -22.41 -10.75
C ILE A 4 -13.38 -21.74 -9.37
N GLY A 5 -13.79 -22.47 -8.32
CA GLY A 5 -13.80 -21.93 -6.96
C GLY A 5 -12.40 -21.61 -6.44
N LYS A 6 -11.41 -22.44 -6.79
CA LYS A 6 -9.99 -22.16 -6.47
C LYS A 6 -9.47 -20.95 -7.22
N LEU A 7 -9.85 -20.78 -8.49
CA LEU A 7 -9.50 -19.61 -9.29
C LEU A 7 -10.06 -18.32 -8.67
N VAL A 8 -11.33 -18.33 -8.27
CA VAL A 8 -11.98 -17.19 -7.61
C VAL A 8 -11.31 -16.83 -6.29
N MET A 9 -10.94 -17.83 -5.46
CA MET A 9 -10.18 -17.56 -4.23
C MET A 9 -8.83 -16.91 -4.54
N LYS A 10 -8.11 -17.40 -5.55
CA LYS A 10 -6.83 -16.79 -5.96
C LYS A 10 -6.99 -15.33 -6.40
N TRP A 11 -8.09 -14.99 -7.08
CA TRP A 11 -8.39 -13.60 -7.45
C TRP A 11 -8.76 -12.74 -6.24
N HIS A 12 -9.50 -13.29 -5.28
CA HIS A 12 -9.81 -12.60 -4.02
C HIS A 12 -8.54 -12.32 -3.21
N ASP A 13 -7.63 -13.30 -3.10
CA ASP A 13 -6.34 -13.13 -2.43
C ASP A 13 -5.45 -12.08 -3.14
N SER A 14 -5.38 -12.13 -4.49
CA SER A 14 -4.63 -11.15 -5.30
C SER A 14 -5.20 -9.74 -5.16
N PHE A 15 -6.53 -9.60 -5.11
CA PHE A 15 -7.19 -8.32 -4.85
C PHE A 15 -6.84 -7.78 -3.46
N GLY A 16 -6.93 -8.61 -2.42
CA GLY A 16 -6.57 -8.24 -1.05
C GLY A 16 -5.13 -7.74 -0.96
N LYS A 17 -4.19 -8.48 -1.57
CA LYS A 17 -2.78 -8.10 -1.65
C LYS A 17 -2.56 -6.76 -2.36
N ALA A 18 -3.27 -6.50 -3.45
CA ALA A 18 -3.19 -5.23 -4.16
C ALA A 18 -3.71 -4.06 -3.31
N THR A 19 -4.84 -4.24 -2.62
CA THR A 19 -5.39 -3.23 -1.70
C THR A 19 -4.51 -2.98 -0.48
N ASP A 20 -3.79 -4.00 -0.02
CA ASP A 20 -2.79 -3.86 1.03
C ASP A 20 -1.64 -2.96 0.57
N PHE A 21 -1.02 -3.24 -0.58
CA PHE A 21 0.03 -2.37 -1.14
C PHE A 21 -0.43 -0.93 -1.34
N ASP A 22 -1.64 -0.74 -1.88
CA ASP A 22 -2.27 0.57 -2.07
C ASP A 22 -2.37 1.31 -0.73
N SER A 23 -2.89 0.63 0.30
CA SER A 23 -3.03 1.19 1.65
C SER A 23 -1.70 1.50 2.34
N TRP A 24 -0.63 0.77 1.99
CA TRP A 24 0.71 0.99 2.53
C TRP A 24 1.49 2.07 1.76
N GLY A 25 0.92 2.62 0.68
CA GLY A 25 1.60 3.58 -0.19
C GLY A 25 2.64 2.95 -1.14
N GLN A 26 2.64 1.62 -1.29
CA GLN A 26 3.46 0.91 -2.28
C GLN A 26 2.78 0.97 -3.65
N LEU A 27 2.75 2.17 -4.25
CA LEU A 27 1.92 2.47 -5.42
C LEU A 27 2.33 1.66 -6.66
N VAL A 28 3.62 1.40 -6.85
CA VAL A 28 4.12 0.62 -8.00
C VAL A 28 3.62 -0.83 -7.90
N GLU A 29 3.78 -1.46 -6.73
CA GLU A 29 3.33 -2.82 -6.46
C GLU A 29 1.80 -2.94 -6.53
N ALA A 30 1.08 -1.95 -6.00
CA ALA A 30 -0.38 -1.91 -6.06
C ALA A 30 -0.86 -1.90 -7.51
N VAL A 31 -0.29 -1.02 -8.34
CA VAL A 31 -0.64 -0.92 -9.76
C VAL A 31 -0.29 -2.21 -10.51
N ASP A 32 0.89 -2.78 -10.30
CA ASP A 32 1.29 -4.03 -10.94
C ASP A 32 0.31 -5.17 -10.61
N GLU A 33 -0.04 -5.34 -9.33
CA GLU A 33 -0.95 -6.40 -8.89
C GLU A 33 -2.38 -6.16 -9.41
N TYR A 34 -2.91 -4.92 -9.36
CA TYR A 34 -4.20 -4.57 -9.96
C TYR A 34 -4.24 -4.87 -11.47
N MET A 35 -3.20 -4.51 -12.21
CA MET A 35 -3.12 -4.73 -13.67
C MET A 35 -2.93 -6.20 -14.04
N ILE A 36 -2.24 -6.99 -13.22
CA ILE A 36 -2.17 -8.45 -13.37
C ILE A 36 -3.56 -9.07 -13.18
N LEU A 37 -4.26 -8.67 -12.11
CA LEU A 37 -5.60 -9.18 -11.81
C LEU A 37 -6.61 -8.77 -12.89
N ALA A 38 -6.62 -7.49 -13.31
CA ALA A 38 -7.48 -6.98 -14.36
C ALA A 38 -7.33 -7.78 -15.67
N ARG A 39 -6.09 -8.09 -16.08
CA ARG A 39 -5.80 -8.94 -17.25
C ARG A 39 -6.38 -10.34 -17.13
N GLN A 40 -6.27 -10.97 -15.96
CA GLN A 40 -6.82 -12.31 -15.73
C GLN A 40 -8.35 -12.31 -15.79
N LEU A 41 -9.00 -11.35 -15.13
CA LEU A 41 -10.45 -11.20 -15.14
C LEU A 41 -10.97 -10.90 -16.54
N LEU A 42 -10.29 -10.03 -17.29
CA LEU A 42 -10.66 -9.69 -18.66
C LEU A 42 -10.53 -10.90 -19.60
N LYS A 43 -9.48 -11.71 -19.44
CA LYS A 43 -9.29 -12.95 -20.21
C LYS A 43 -10.46 -13.90 -20.03
N GLU A 44 -10.95 -14.07 -18.80
CA GLU A 44 -12.11 -14.92 -18.51
C GLU A 44 -13.42 -14.26 -18.98
N ALA A 45 -13.57 -12.94 -18.84
CA ALA A 45 -14.72 -12.20 -19.33
C ALA A 45 -14.89 -12.29 -20.85
N GLN A 46 -13.79 -12.38 -21.59
CA GLN A 46 -13.78 -12.43 -23.06
C GLN A 46 -13.68 -13.85 -23.63
N SER A 47 -13.59 -14.86 -22.77
CA SER A 47 -13.46 -16.25 -23.19
C SER A 47 -14.72 -16.74 -23.93
N PRO A 48 -14.57 -17.60 -24.97
CA PRO A 48 -15.71 -18.20 -25.64
C PRO A 48 -16.62 -18.97 -24.66
N PRO A 49 -17.94 -19.09 -24.92
CA PRO A 49 -18.91 -19.75 -24.03
C PRO A 49 -18.52 -21.19 -23.62
N ASN A 50 -17.80 -21.90 -24.50
CA ASN A 50 -17.40 -23.29 -24.28
C ASN A 50 -16.03 -23.45 -23.60
N CYS A 51 -15.32 -22.35 -23.35
CA CYS A 51 -13.96 -22.34 -22.79
C CYS A 51 -13.90 -21.78 -21.37
N SER A 52 -15.03 -21.37 -20.80
CA SER A 52 -15.10 -20.73 -19.49
C SER A 52 -16.12 -21.40 -18.59
N GLY A 53 -15.77 -21.47 -17.31
CA GLY A 53 -16.65 -21.94 -16.25
C GLY A 53 -17.67 -20.90 -15.77
N PHE A 54 -17.73 -19.73 -16.41
CA PHE A 54 -18.55 -18.59 -16.00
C PHE A 54 -19.70 -18.35 -16.97
N THR A 55 -20.85 -17.96 -16.42
CA THR A 55 -22.01 -17.52 -17.21
C THR A 55 -21.75 -16.17 -17.88
N GLU A 56 -22.52 -15.82 -18.91
CA GLU A 56 -22.36 -14.52 -19.59
C GLU A 56 -22.58 -13.32 -18.65
N ASP A 57 -23.48 -13.44 -17.67
CA ASP A 57 -23.68 -12.37 -16.68
C ASP A 57 -22.49 -12.27 -15.71
N GLN A 58 -21.91 -13.40 -15.29
CA GLN A 58 -20.69 -13.42 -14.50
C GLN A 58 -19.51 -12.80 -15.27
N LYS A 59 -19.37 -13.11 -16.56
CA LYS A 59 -18.36 -12.51 -17.44
C LYS A 59 -18.51 -10.99 -17.56
N LYS A 60 -19.75 -10.47 -17.67
CA LYS A 60 -19.98 -9.02 -17.64
C LYS A 60 -19.48 -8.40 -16.34
N ILE A 61 -19.77 -9.04 -15.20
CA ILE A 61 -19.30 -8.57 -13.89
C ILE A 61 -17.77 -8.61 -13.80
N LEU A 62 -17.12 -9.69 -14.27
CA LEU A 62 -15.66 -9.79 -14.34
C LEU A 62 -15.05 -8.64 -15.16
N GLY A 63 -15.66 -8.30 -16.29
CA GLY A 63 -15.23 -7.17 -17.13
C GLY A 63 -15.39 -5.81 -16.43
N LYS A 64 -16.44 -5.63 -15.62
CA LYS A 64 -16.64 -4.42 -14.80
C LYS A 64 -15.62 -4.32 -13.66
N ILE A 65 -15.30 -5.43 -13.00
CA ILE A 65 -14.24 -5.47 -11.97
C ILE A 65 -12.90 -5.06 -12.61
N ALA A 66 -12.55 -5.64 -13.76
CA ALA A 66 -11.34 -5.26 -14.49
C ALA A 66 -11.29 -3.76 -14.82
N ALA A 67 -12.42 -3.17 -15.23
CA ALA A 67 -12.52 -1.73 -15.48
C ALA A 67 -12.20 -0.89 -14.23
N CYS A 68 -12.77 -1.22 -13.07
CA CYS A 68 -12.47 -0.52 -11.82
C CYS A 68 -11.00 -0.62 -11.43
N LEU A 69 -10.37 -1.80 -11.60
CA LEU A 69 -8.95 -2.00 -11.30
C LEU A 69 -8.05 -1.15 -12.20
N GLU A 70 -8.37 -1.02 -13.49
CA GLU A 70 -7.64 -0.14 -14.41
C GLU A 70 -7.79 1.33 -14.04
N VAL A 71 -9.02 1.78 -13.68
CA VAL A 71 -9.26 3.16 -13.27
C VAL A 71 -8.45 3.49 -12.02
N ARG A 72 -8.46 2.63 -10.98
CA ARG A 72 -7.61 2.83 -9.79
C ARG A 72 -6.14 2.88 -10.18
N SER A 73 -5.68 1.94 -11.01
CA SER A 73 -4.28 1.88 -11.45
C SER A 73 -3.83 3.16 -12.13
N GLN A 74 -4.69 3.76 -12.97
CA GLN A 74 -4.44 5.06 -13.59
C GLN A 74 -4.41 6.18 -12.54
N SER A 75 -5.38 6.22 -11.60
CA SER A 75 -5.39 7.21 -10.52
C SER A 75 -4.10 7.16 -9.68
N LEU A 76 -3.57 5.97 -9.39
CA LEU A 76 -2.32 5.80 -8.62
C LEU A 76 -1.06 6.26 -9.38
N GLN A 77 -1.09 6.26 -10.71
CA GLN A 77 0.03 6.69 -11.56
C GLN A 77 0.01 8.19 -11.88
N THR A 78 -1.12 8.87 -11.71
CA THR A 78 -1.27 10.29 -12.07
C THR A 78 -1.17 11.22 -10.88
N THR A 79 -0.25 12.19 -10.93
CA THR A 79 -0.09 13.21 -9.87
C THR A 79 -1.03 14.43 -10.06
N GLN A 80 -1.81 14.49 -11.14
CA GLN A 80 -2.51 15.74 -11.57
C GLN A 80 -4.04 15.63 -11.76
N SER A 81 -4.69 14.51 -11.45
CA SER A 81 -6.14 14.36 -11.68
C SER A 81 -6.98 14.62 -10.43
N ASN A 82 -8.05 15.42 -10.59
CA ASN A 82 -9.07 15.68 -9.56
C ASN A 82 -10.17 14.60 -9.54
N GLU A 83 -10.17 13.66 -10.50
CA GLU A 83 -11.02 12.47 -10.49
C GLU A 83 -10.21 11.30 -9.92
N GLU A 84 -10.30 11.13 -8.62
CA GLU A 84 -9.69 10.03 -7.90
C GLU A 84 -10.74 8.91 -7.73
N PHE A 85 -10.41 7.68 -8.12
CA PHE A 85 -11.23 6.52 -7.75
C PHE A 85 -10.75 6.02 -6.37
N PRO A 86 -11.47 6.31 -5.28
CA PRO A 86 -10.93 6.14 -3.94
C PRO A 86 -10.80 4.66 -3.56
N LEU A 87 -9.79 4.34 -2.76
CA LEU A 87 -9.52 2.97 -2.31
C LEU A 87 -10.72 2.36 -1.58
N GLU A 88 -11.45 3.15 -0.80
CA GLU A 88 -12.62 2.66 -0.05
C GLU A 88 -13.79 2.26 -0.96
N ASP A 89 -13.95 2.93 -2.10
CA ASP A 89 -14.90 2.48 -3.12
C ASP A 89 -14.39 1.20 -3.79
N LEU A 90 -13.11 1.14 -4.15
CA LEU A 90 -12.53 -0.07 -4.75
C LEU A 90 -12.74 -1.31 -3.86
N LYS A 91 -12.56 -1.20 -2.54
CA LYS A 91 -12.78 -2.30 -1.58
C LYS A 91 -14.20 -2.88 -1.60
N GLN A 92 -15.20 -2.15 -2.10
CA GLN A 92 -16.55 -2.69 -2.29
C GLN A 92 -16.60 -3.83 -3.32
N LEU A 93 -15.55 -4.02 -4.14
CA LEU A 93 -15.41 -5.15 -5.05
C LEU A 93 -15.06 -6.46 -4.34
N GLU A 94 -14.52 -6.42 -3.12
CA GLU A 94 -14.12 -7.62 -2.38
C GLU A 94 -15.27 -8.65 -2.24
N PRO A 95 -16.47 -8.28 -1.73
CA PRO A 95 -17.60 -9.20 -1.67
C PRO A 95 -18.13 -9.59 -3.05
N VAL A 96 -17.91 -8.79 -4.09
CA VAL A 96 -18.33 -9.12 -5.47
C VAL A 96 -17.42 -10.22 -6.04
N ILE A 97 -16.10 -10.07 -5.91
CA ILE A 97 -15.10 -11.06 -6.36
C ILE A 97 -15.31 -12.38 -5.62
N LYS A 98 -15.38 -12.34 -4.29
CA LYS A 98 -15.55 -13.52 -3.44
C LYS A 98 -16.80 -14.33 -3.79
N ASN A 99 -17.89 -13.64 -4.14
CA ASN A 99 -19.19 -14.26 -4.40
C ASN A 99 -19.56 -14.31 -5.88
N ILE A 100 -18.62 -14.14 -6.81
CA ILE A 100 -18.91 -13.99 -8.25
C ILE A 100 -19.79 -15.12 -8.82
N LEU A 101 -19.63 -16.35 -8.31
CA LEU A 101 -20.40 -17.51 -8.76
C LEU A 101 -21.87 -17.47 -8.36
N THR A 102 -22.21 -16.71 -7.33
CA THR A 102 -23.56 -16.56 -6.79
C THR A 102 -24.04 -15.10 -6.79
N TYR A 103 -23.28 -14.20 -7.40
CA TYR A 103 -23.57 -12.77 -7.39
C TYR A 103 -24.76 -12.48 -8.31
N ASN A 104 -25.82 -11.90 -7.73
CA ASN A 104 -27.08 -11.63 -8.41
C ASN A 104 -27.61 -10.20 -8.14
N LYS A 105 -26.75 -9.32 -7.62
CA LYS A 105 -27.09 -7.92 -7.34
C LYS A 105 -26.65 -7.02 -8.49
N GLU A 106 -27.12 -5.78 -8.50
CA GLU A 106 -26.54 -4.76 -9.38
C GLU A 106 -25.08 -4.51 -9.03
N PHE A 107 -24.27 -4.19 -10.05
CA PHE A 107 -22.86 -3.86 -9.83
C PHE A 107 -22.76 -2.48 -9.18
N PRO A 108 -21.89 -2.28 -8.18
CA PRO A 108 -21.89 -1.06 -7.35
C PRO A 108 -21.45 0.22 -8.08
N PHE A 109 -20.87 0.10 -9.28
CA PHE A 109 -20.33 1.24 -10.04
C PHE A 109 -20.93 1.34 -11.45
N ASP A 110 -21.11 2.56 -11.92
CA ASP A 110 -21.44 2.83 -13.33
C ASP A 110 -20.17 2.79 -14.18
N VAL A 111 -19.68 1.57 -14.42
CA VAL A 111 -18.50 1.32 -15.25
C VAL A 111 -18.87 0.52 -16.49
N GLN A 112 -18.38 0.97 -17.63
CA GLN A 112 -18.51 0.25 -18.89
C GLN A 112 -17.42 -0.83 -18.99
N PRO A 113 -17.75 -2.06 -19.42
CA PRO A 113 -16.75 -3.10 -19.65
C PRO A 113 -15.71 -2.64 -20.67
N LEU A 114 -14.44 -2.95 -20.40
CA LEU A 114 -13.33 -2.49 -21.22
C LEU A 114 -13.33 -3.11 -22.64
N PRO A 115 -13.10 -2.32 -23.70
CA PRO A 115 -12.90 -2.84 -25.05
C PRO A 115 -11.53 -3.55 -25.19
N GLN A 116 -11.46 -4.53 -26.09
CA GLN A 116 -10.37 -5.52 -26.27
C GLN A 116 -8.93 -5.00 -26.45
N ARG A 117 -8.66 -3.68 -26.50
CA ARG A 117 -7.42 -3.13 -27.08
C ARG A 117 -6.55 -2.24 -26.18
N ARG A 118 -6.72 -2.23 -24.84
CA ARG A 118 -5.99 -1.27 -23.98
C ARG A 118 -5.12 -1.84 -22.86
N LEU A 119 -4.82 -3.14 -22.85
CA LEU A 119 -3.81 -3.67 -21.92
C LEU A 119 -2.47 -3.75 -22.64
N LEU A 120 -1.81 -2.59 -22.79
CA LEU A 120 -0.41 -2.53 -23.20
C LEU A 120 0.43 -3.30 -22.18
N ALA A 121 1.35 -4.13 -22.67
CA ALA A 121 2.25 -4.90 -21.83
C ALA A 121 3.24 -3.96 -21.11
N PRO A 122 3.65 -4.26 -19.87
CA PRO A 122 4.80 -3.59 -19.26
C PRO A 122 6.03 -3.83 -20.14
N GLY A 123 6.57 -2.75 -20.73
CA GLY A 123 7.75 -2.83 -21.61
C GLY A 123 7.86 -1.81 -22.75
N GLU A 124 6.92 -0.87 -22.94
CA GLU A 124 7.14 0.28 -23.82
C GLU A 124 7.67 1.47 -23.02
N GLU A 125 8.99 1.48 -22.93
CA GLU A 125 9.83 2.40 -22.18
C GLU A 125 9.91 3.73 -22.94
N GLN A 126 9.47 4.83 -22.32
CA GLN A 126 9.93 6.15 -22.72
C GLN A 126 11.29 6.37 -22.04
N SER A 127 12.36 6.28 -22.84
CA SER A 127 13.72 6.65 -22.45
C SER A 127 13.71 8.03 -21.79
N LEU A 128 14.06 8.08 -20.51
CA LEU A 128 14.64 9.26 -19.88
C LEU A 128 16.12 8.97 -19.68
N ASP A 129 16.89 9.47 -20.64
CA ASP A 129 18.33 9.65 -20.55
C ASP A 129 18.60 10.67 -19.43
N VAL A 130 19.07 10.20 -18.27
CA VAL A 130 19.64 11.06 -17.24
C VAL A 130 21.09 10.66 -17.11
N GLY A 131 21.93 11.49 -17.73
CA GLY A 131 23.37 11.42 -17.62
C GLY A 131 23.82 11.42 -16.17
N GLY A 132 24.82 10.59 -15.90
CA GLY A 132 25.45 10.49 -14.59
C GLY A 132 26.28 11.72 -14.26
N GLU A 133 26.67 11.78 -12.99
CA GLU A 133 27.93 12.32 -12.50
C GLU A 133 28.20 11.70 -11.11
N GLU A 134 29.49 11.58 -10.79
CA GLU A 134 30.14 10.56 -9.95
C GLU A 134 30.30 10.93 -8.46
N GLU A 135 30.48 9.86 -7.67
CA GLU A 135 31.31 9.59 -6.47
C GLU A 135 31.64 10.58 -5.33
N GLU A 136 32.09 9.95 -4.23
CA GLU A 136 32.76 10.40 -3.00
C GLU A 136 31.86 10.78 -1.81
N ASP A 137 32.09 10.36 -0.56
CA ASP A 137 33.32 9.92 0.11
C ASP A 137 32.94 9.08 1.36
N GLY A 138 33.84 8.19 1.77
CA GLY A 138 33.72 7.36 2.96
C GLY A 138 34.08 8.10 4.25
N ALA A 139 33.26 7.96 5.29
CA ALA A 139 33.67 8.27 6.65
C ALA A 139 33.08 7.24 7.62
N SER A 140 33.97 6.44 8.21
CA SER A 140 33.66 5.51 9.29
C SER A 140 33.38 6.27 10.58
N ALA A 141 32.19 6.11 11.16
CA ALA A 141 31.79 6.65 12.46
C ALA A 141 31.47 5.50 13.45
N PRO A 142 31.61 5.71 14.77
CA PRO A 142 31.94 4.67 15.73
C PRO A 142 30.74 3.82 16.15
N ASN A 143 30.93 2.51 16.24
CA ASN A 143 30.18 1.50 17.01
C ASN A 143 28.76 1.91 17.48
N THR A 144 27.81 2.03 16.55
CA THR A 144 26.39 2.37 16.81
C THR A 144 25.49 1.16 17.04
N ASP A 145 25.98 -0.06 16.81
CA ASP A 145 25.13 -1.27 16.80
C ASP A 145 24.60 -1.66 18.19
N ALA A 146 25.32 -1.36 19.27
CA ALA A 146 24.86 -1.67 20.62
C ALA A 146 23.67 -0.78 21.04
N LEU A 147 23.65 0.49 20.63
CA LEU A 147 22.58 1.44 21.01
C LEU A 147 21.28 1.19 20.23
N ARG A 148 21.38 0.75 18.97
CA ARG A 148 20.23 0.41 18.12
C ARG A 148 19.41 -0.74 18.67
N SER A 149 20.06 -1.75 19.26
CA SER A 149 19.36 -2.91 19.84
C SER A 149 18.40 -2.53 20.98
N THR A 150 18.72 -1.47 21.73
CA THR A 150 17.91 -0.98 22.85
C THR A 150 16.94 0.15 22.48
N GLY A 151 17.13 0.80 21.34
CA GLY A 151 16.40 2.01 20.94
C GLY A 151 16.77 3.25 21.78
N THR A 152 16.18 4.39 21.43
CA THR A 152 16.39 5.70 22.07
C THR A 152 15.07 6.39 22.44
N LEU A 153 13.98 5.63 22.57
CA LEU A 153 12.67 6.16 22.97
C LEU A 153 12.74 6.88 24.32
N LEU A 154 12.10 8.05 24.38
CA LEU A 154 12.09 8.93 25.53
C LEU A 154 10.78 8.79 26.32
N PRO A 155 10.80 9.01 27.65
CA PRO A 155 9.59 8.98 28.46
C PRO A 155 8.64 10.12 28.11
N ARG A 156 7.37 9.94 28.47
CA ARG A 156 6.36 10.99 28.33
C ARG A 156 6.75 12.25 29.13
N LEU A 157 6.59 13.42 28.50
CA LEU A 157 6.76 14.71 29.17
C LEU A 157 5.74 14.89 30.31
N PRO A 158 6.06 15.72 31.32
CA PRO A 158 5.08 16.12 32.33
C PRO A 158 3.90 16.86 31.70
N SER A 159 2.68 16.60 32.17
CA SER A 159 1.48 17.31 31.70
C SER A 159 1.47 18.76 32.17
N GLU A 160 1.26 19.69 31.25
CA GLU A 160 1.03 21.11 31.56
C GLU A 160 -0.47 21.46 31.47
N PRO A 161 -1.01 22.30 32.38
CA PRO A 161 -2.42 22.70 32.32
C PRO A 161 -2.77 23.38 30.99
N GLY A 162 -3.76 22.82 30.29
CA GLY A 162 -4.22 23.35 29.00
C GLY A 162 -3.36 22.97 27.79
N MET A 163 -2.38 22.07 27.97
CA MET A 163 -1.56 21.54 26.88
C MET A 163 -1.84 20.05 26.66
N THR A 164 -1.58 19.58 25.44
CA THR A 164 -1.85 18.22 24.99
C THR A 164 -0.55 17.50 24.64
N LEU A 165 -0.41 16.26 25.09
CA LEU A 165 0.68 15.35 24.72
C LEU A 165 0.18 14.31 23.72
N LEU A 166 1.01 13.99 22.73
CA LEU A 166 0.72 12.99 21.71
C LEU A 166 1.56 11.73 21.92
N THR A 167 0.87 10.60 21.96
CA THR A 167 1.48 9.26 21.98
C THR A 167 1.12 8.54 20.69
N ILE A 168 2.13 8.09 19.96
CA ILE A 168 1.95 7.32 18.73
C ILE A 168 2.25 5.85 19.03
N ARG A 169 1.24 5.00 18.92
CA ARG A 169 1.42 3.55 19.01
C ARG A 169 1.78 3.00 17.64
N ILE A 170 3.00 2.48 17.51
CA ILE A 170 3.45 1.76 16.32
C ILE A 170 3.10 0.29 16.49
N ASP A 171 2.01 -0.16 15.88
CA ASP A 171 1.62 -1.57 15.96
C ASP A 171 2.46 -2.44 15.03
N LYS A 172 2.44 -2.13 13.73
CA LYS A 172 3.18 -2.86 12.68
C LYS A 172 3.35 -2.02 11.42
N ILE A 173 4.28 -2.42 10.56
CA ILE A 173 4.47 -1.90 9.20
C ILE A 173 4.35 -3.03 8.19
N GLY A 174 3.64 -2.79 7.07
CA GLY A 174 3.50 -3.72 5.96
C GLY A 174 4.57 -3.50 4.89
N LEU A 175 5.34 -4.52 4.57
CA LEU A 175 6.41 -4.50 3.55
C LEU A 175 6.33 -5.79 2.72
N LYS A 176 6.69 -5.73 1.43
CA LYS A 176 6.61 -6.89 0.52
C LYS A 176 7.49 -8.06 0.96
N ASP A 177 8.62 -7.75 1.57
CA ASP A 177 9.67 -8.65 2.01
C ASP A 177 10.02 -8.43 3.49
N ALA A 178 9.01 -8.10 4.31
CA ALA A 178 9.17 -7.83 5.74
C ALA A 178 9.99 -8.92 6.48
N GLY A 179 9.81 -10.18 6.10
CA GLY A 179 10.57 -11.30 6.68
C GLY A 179 12.09 -11.21 6.46
N GLN A 180 12.52 -10.58 5.36
CA GLN A 180 13.92 -10.41 4.96
C GLN A 180 14.60 -9.20 5.61
N CYS A 181 13.83 -8.28 6.20
CA CYS A 181 14.41 -7.12 6.88
C CYS A 181 15.28 -7.57 8.07
N ILE A 182 16.56 -7.23 8.06
CA ILE A 182 17.51 -7.55 9.14
C ILE A 182 17.49 -6.39 10.14
N ASP A 183 17.31 -6.74 11.42
CA ASP A 183 17.25 -5.82 12.55
C ASP A 183 16.38 -4.56 12.31
N PRO A 184 15.10 -4.74 11.91
CA PRO A 184 14.25 -3.60 11.57
C PRO A 184 13.95 -2.74 12.79
N TYR A 185 14.09 -1.42 12.63
CA TYR A 185 13.71 -0.39 13.58
C TYR A 185 13.01 0.77 12.86
N ILE A 186 12.33 1.64 13.60
CA ILE A 186 11.71 2.87 13.09
C ILE A 186 12.35 4.06 13.79
N THR A 187 12.72 5.06 13.00
CA THR A 187 13.11 6.38 13.48
C THR A 187 11.92 7.32 13.41
N VAL A 188 11.60 7.97 14.52
CA VAL A 188 10.56 9.00 14.63
C VAL A 188 11.23 10.35 14.83
N SER A 189 10.92 11.29 13.94
CA SER A 189 11.35 12.68 13.96
C SER A 189 10.14 13.58 13.77
N VAL A 190 10.16 14.79 14.33
CA VAL A 190 9.11 15.79 14.13
C VAL A 190 9.74 16.99 13.45
N LYS A 191 9.26 17.34 12.25
CA LYS A 191 9.88 18.38 11.44
C LYS A 191 8.89 19.48 11.11
N ASP A 192 9.40 20.70 10.99
CA ASP A 192 8.62 21.80 10.43
C ASP A 192 8.53 21.71 8.90
N ALA A 193 7.76 22.62 8.30
CA ALA A 193 7.61 22.73 6.84
C ALA A 193 8.93 22.98 6.08
N SER A 194 10.00 23.39 6.77
CA SER A 194 11.34 23.56 6.20
C SER A 194 12.25 22.34 6.45
N ALA A 195 11.67 21.22 6.91
CA ALA A 195 12.35 19.99 7.29
C ALA A 195 13.35 20.12 8.46
N VAL A 196 13.18 21.14 9.30
CA VAL A 196 14.02 21.36 10.49
C VAL A 196 13.46 20.57 11.67
N GLU A 197 14.33 19.86 12.39
CA GLU A 197 13.97 19.06 13.56
C GLU A 197 13.44 19.95 14.70
N LEU A 198 12.23 19.64 15.18
CA LEU A 198 11.55 20.35 16.26
C LEU A 198 11.65 19.64 17.61
N SER A 199 12.05 18.37 17.62
CA SER A 199 12.19 17.54 18.81
C SER A 199 13.34 16.53 18.64
N PRO A 200 13.88 15.96 19.73
CA PRO A 200 14.89 14.90 19.62
C PRO A 200 14.37 13.71 18.81
N ILE A 201 15.20 13.22 17.88
CA ILE A 201 14.95 12.01 17.11
C ILE A 201 14.92 10.80 18.05
N GLN A 202 13.96 9.91 17.86
CA GLN A 202 13.77 8.71 18.67
C GLN A 202 13.76 7.47 17.79
N ASP A 203 14.57 6.48 18.14
CA ASP A 203 14.62 5.19 17.48
C ASP A 203 13.90 4.14 18.34
N THR A 204 13.04 3.35 17.70
CA THR A 204 12.51 2.15 18.34
C THR A 204 13.63 1.14 18.61
N PRO A 205 13.51 0.27 19.62
CA PRO A 205 14.26 -0.97 19.64
C PRO A 205 14.03 -1.78 18.37
N VAL A 206 14.96 -2.69 18.09
CA VAL A 206 14.80 -3.65 16.98
C VAL A 206 13.56 -4.52 17.19
N ALA A 207 12.70 -4.59 16.17
CA ALA A 207 11.51 -5.42 16.21
C ALA A 207 11.87 -6.91 16.14
N SER A 208 11.39 -7.66 17.13
CA SER A 208 11.68 -9.10 17.26
C SER A 208 10.67 -10.00 16.54
N ARG A 209 9.50 -9.47 16.17
CA ARG A 209 8.43 -10.22 15.52
C ARG A 209 8.26 -9.79 14.06
N LYS A 210 8.58 -10.70 13.15
CA LYS A 210 8.42 -10.55 11.70
C LYS A 210 7.54 -11.66 11.15
N GLU A 211 6.72 -11.30 10.18
CA GLU A 211 5.93 -12.18 9.32
C GLU A 211 6.39 -11.94 7.87
N ASP A 212 5.85 -12.68 6.90
CA ASP A 212 6.29 -12.54 5.50
C ASP A 212 6.08 -11.11 4.96
N THR A 213 4.97 -10.48 5.36
CA THR A 213 4.56 -9.15 4.88
C THR A 213 4.45 -8.08 5.96
N PHE A 214 4.71 -8.40 7.24
CA PHE A 214 4.63 -7.44 8.33
C PHE A 214 5.82 -7.51 9.29
N VAL A 215 6.27 -6.34 9.75
CA VAL A 215 7.13 -6.22 10.94
C VAL A 215 6.29 -5.63 12.08
N HIS A 216 6.27 -6.29 13.23
CA HIS A 216 5.48 -5.87 14.38
C HIS A 216 6.35 -5.19 15.43
N PHE A 217 5.94 -4.00 15.87
CA PHE A 217 6.65 -3.18 16.85
C PHE A 217 5.93 -3.20 18.21
N GLY A 218 4.61 -2.95 18.20
CA GLY A 218 3.75 -2.99 19.38
C GLY A 218 4.17 -2.05 20.51
N MET A 219 4.70 -0.86 20.18
CA MET A 219 5.28 0.07 21.15
C MET A 219 4.77 1.50 20.98
N ASP A 220 4.80 2.24 22.07
CA ASP A 220 4.37 3.63 22.13
C ASP A 220 5.59 4.56 22.00
N VAL A 221 5.47 5.60 21.17
CA VAL A 221 6.44 6.68 21.02
C VAL A 221 5.82 7.96 21.54
N GLU A 222 6.51 8.62 22.47
CA GLU A 222 6.03 9.83 23.12
C GLU A 222 6.64 11.06 22.43
N ILE A 223 5.81 11.88 21.81
CA ILE A 223 6.28 13.10 21.13
C ILE A 223 6.77 14.08 22.19
N GLN A 224 8.03 14.50 22.05
CA GLN A 224 8.74 15.32 23.04
C GLN A 224 8.42 16.81 22.89
N LYS A 225 7.14 17.14 22.62
CA LYS A 225 6.63 18.49 22.51
C LYS A 225 5.12 18.51 22.70
N HIS A 226 4.59 19.54 23.36
CA HIS A 226 3.15 19.77 23.44
C HIS A 226 2.60 20.16 22.07
N VAL A 227 1.44 19.63 21.70
CA VAL A 227 0.84 19.82 20.36
C VAL A 227 0.62 21.30 20.04
N GLU A 228 0.26 22.09 21.05
CA GLU A 228 0.01 23.53 20.92
C GLU A 228 1.28 24.34 20.60
N GLN A 229 2.47 23.76 20.79
CA GLN A 229 3.76 24.37 20.49
C GLN A 229 4.32 23.96 19.11
N LEU A 230 3.61 23.09 18.39
CA LEU A 230 3.95 22.69 17.03
C LEU A 230 3.45 23.76 16.02
N PRO A 231 4.32 24.35 15.18
CA PRO A 231 3.89 25.17 14.07
C PRO A 231 2.85 24.50 13.16
N LYS A 232 2.10 25.33 12.43
CA LYS A 232 1.21 24.83 11.38
C LYS A 232 2.04 24.38 10.18
N GLY A 233 1.73 23.20 9.66
CA GLY A 233 2.46 22.62 8.53
C GLY A 233 3.60 21.69 8.93
N ASP A 234 3.69 21.34 10.21
CA ASP A 234 4.58 20.29 10.70
C ASP A 234 4.09 18.90 10.25
N ALA A 235 5.04 17.99 10.06
CA ALA A 235 4.81 16.61 9.64
C ALA A 235 5.60 15.63 10.52
#